data_AF-A0A957L536-F1
#
_entry.id   AF-A0A957L536-F1
#
_cell.length_a   1.000
_cell.length_b   1.000
_cell.length_c   1.000
_cell.angle_alpha   90.00
_cell.angle_beta   90.00
_cell.angle_gamma   90.00
#
_symmetry.space_group_name_H-M   'P 1'
#
loop_
_entity.id
_entity.type
_entity.pdbx_description
1 polymer ?
#
loop_
_entity_poly.entity_id
_entity_poly.type
_entity_poly.pdbx_seq_one_letter_code
_entity_poly.pdbx_strand_id
1 'polypeptide(L)'
;MAIYLESTPEIIEGRFRDLATPEGIAELLELSSLAFLKYCLYTLPQARRYRTFTIPKRSGGERIILEPEPNLKIIQQKLLQVLTLVYQPKRAVHGFVDERSIVTNASPHINRRAILNVDLLDFFPSIHFGRVRGMFMAFPFHFNDKVATILAQICSLPHCLPQGAPTSPIIANLICAKMDSQLTQLARTHHCYYTRYADDLTFSTSLAHFPKSLATIISEEGERTVEIREELARIIHKNGFRINPKKVRLQTRDHQMEVTGLVVNRKVNVKRSYIRHVRAILHAWQQYGYQAAADEYFAKYFGKAPDKPYKTLPGIRQVIKGKLSFIAMVRGQEDHLYIRYNNQAAQLERRDLPEPHIFRILAEPDNAIVRLVAEGESVCIEFKVGACLNPHTNKQDKKMKDKIVRAVASMINSLPVGHLLIGVKDNGEIIGVEREFPVADSSKQNRDGYELYLANILNDSLQVNNAQQLFTITFHNVGSHTVCQVQTTKSMQPVLVNNQLFIRSQAQTRELSGQEMVEYIQQYS
;
A
#
# COMPACT_ATOMS: atom_id res chain seq x y z
N MET A 1 16.16 -11.08 9.21
CA MET A 1 15.18 -12.18 9.14
C MET A 1 14.15 -11.82 8.08
N ALA A 2 13.84 -12.72 7.15
CA ALA A 2 12.81 -12.48 6.15
C ALA A 2 11.45 -12.23 6.84
N ILE A 3 10.65 -11.31 6.30
CA ILE A 3 9.34 -10.97 6.87
C ILE A 3 8.26 -11.95 6.39
N TYR A 4 8.39 -12.44 5.15
CA TYR A 4 7.43 -13.36 4.55
C TYR A 4 7.77 -14.81 4.90
N LEU A 5 6.72 -15.64 4.95
CA LEU A 5 6.86 -17.09 5.02
C LEU A 5 7.17 -17.65 3.62
N GLU A 6 8.07 -18.61 3.54
CA GLU A 6 8.47 -19.28 2.29
C GLU A 6 7.58 -20.49 1.98
N SER A 7 7.03 -21.12 3.02
CA SER A 7 6.14 -22.28 2.91
C SER A 7 4.83 -21.91 2.18
N THR A 8 4.25 -22.85 1.44
CA THR A 8 2.95 -22.62 0.77
C THR A 8 1.81 -22.51 1.78
N PRO A 9 0.68 -21.86 1.43
CA PRO A 9 -0.47 -21.72 2.32
C PRO A 9 -0.97 -23.05 2.91
N GLU A 10 -1.02 -24.11 2.11
CA GLU A 10 -1.51 -25.43 2.53
C GLU A 10 -0.60 -26.05 3.62
N ILE A 11 0.72 -25.89 3.46
CA ILE A 11 1.71 -26.35 4.44
C ILE A 11 1.57 -25.54 5.73
N ILE A 12 1.41 -24.22 5.62
CA ILE A 12 1.25 -23.33 6.78
C ILE A 12 -0.01 -23.68 7.56
N GLU A 13 -1.15 -23.86 6.88
CA GLU A 13 -2.42 -24.23 7.52
C GLU A 13 -2.34 -25.59 8.20
N GLY A 14 -1.72 -26.58 7.56
CA GLY A 14 -1.49 -27.90 8.14
C GLY A 14 -0.63 -27.82 9.42
N ARG A 15 0.53 -27.17 9.34
CA ARG A 15 1.42 -26.97 10.51
C ARG A 15 0.75 -26.21 11.64
N PHE A 16 -0.05 -25.20 11.32
CA PHE A 16 -0.77 -24.44 12.34
C PHE A 16 -1.87 -25.29 13.00
N ARG A 17 -2.59 -26.11 12.24
CA ARG A 17 -3.62 -27.01 12.78
C ARG A 17 -3.05 -28.06 13.74
N ASP A 18 -1.90 -28.64 13.38
CA ASP A 18 -1.27 -29.73 14.13
C ASP A 18 -0.29 -29.22 15.22
N LEU A 19 -0.31 -27.92 15.50
CA LEU A 19 0.65 -27.26 16.37
C LEU A 19 0.52 -27.72 17.84
N ALA A 20 1.54 -28.47 18.30
CA ALA A 20 1.53 -29.06 19.64
C ALA A 20 2.72 -28.66 20.53
N THR A 21 3.81 -28.14 19.97
CA THR A 21 5.07 -27.88 20.71
C THR A 21 5.61 -26.46 20.49
N PRO A 22 6.42 -25.93 21.42
CA PRO A 22 7.15 -24.68 21.21
C PRO A 22 8.06 -24.70 19.98
N GLU A 23 8.71 -25.83 19.72
CA GLU A 23 9.55 -26.07 18.55
C GLU A 23 8.73 -25.92 17.27
N GLY A 24 7.52 -26.51 17.24
CA GLY A 24 6.58 -26.35 16.11
C GLY A 24 6.18 -24.90 15.84
N ILE A 25 6.14 -24.03 16.86
CA ILE A 25 5.89 -22.59 16.67
C ILE A 25 7.07 -21.94 15.95
N ALA A 26 8.30 -22.27 16.35
CA ALA A 26 9.48 -21.73 15.71
C ALA A 26 9.59 -22.19 14.25
N GLU A 27 9.25 -23.45 13.96
CA GLU A 27 9.21 -24.02 12.60
C GLU A 27 8.09 -23.40 11.74
N LEU A 28 6.88 -23.28 12.29
CA LEU A 28 5.73 -22.64 11.63
C LEU A 28 6.08 -21.19 11.21
N LEU A 29 6.79 -20.47 12.08
CA LEU A 29 7.21 -19.10 11.84
C LEU A 29 8.57 -19.00 11.13
N GLU A 30 9.14 -20.12 10.68
CA GLU A 30 10.42 -20.19 9.96
C GLU A 30 11.52 -19.37 10.65
N LEU A 31 11.64 -19.55 11.96
CA LEU A 31 12.67 -18.91 12.78
C LEU A 31 13.92 -19.78 12.77
N SER A 32 15.09 -19.13 12.91
CA SER A 32 16.38 -19.83 12.91
C SER A 32 16.54 -20.82 14.07
N SER A 33 15.86 -20.60 15.20
CA SER A 33 15.85 -21.52 16.34
C SER A 33 14.75 -21.19 17.34
N LEU A 34 14.38 -22.17 18.16
CA LEU A 34 13.56 -21.95 19.36
C LEU A 34 14.25 -20.99 20.36
N ALA A 35 15.58 -21.01 20.43
CA ALA A 35 16.34 -20.11 21.31
C ALA A 35 16.10 -18.64 20.96
N PHE A 36 15.98 -18.31 19.68
CA PHE A 36 15.65 -16.95 19.23
C PHE A 36 14.23 -16.51 19.66
N LEU A 37 13.23 -17.40 19.52
CA LEU A 37 11.88 -17.13 20.01
C LEU A 37 11.89 -16.92 21.53
N LYS A 38 12.60 -17.79 22.27
CA LYS A 38 12.75 -17.66 23.73
C LYS A 38 13.42 -16.35 24.13
N TYR A 39 14.45 -15.92 23.39
CA TYR A 39 15.10 -14.65 23.63
C TYR A 39 14.12 -13.47 23.52
N CYS A 40 13.33 -13.43 22.43
CA CYS A 40 12.36 -12.36 22.20
C CYS A 40 11.24 -12.32 23.27
N LEU A 41 10.81 -13.48 23.76
CA LEU A 41 9.65 -13.61 24.66
C LEU A 41 9.97 -13.72 26.15
N TYR A 42 11.17 -14.13 26.54
CA TYR A 42 11.52 -14.39 27.94
C TYR A 42 12.79 -13.66 28.37
N THR A 43 13.84 -13.65 27.55
CA THR A 43 15.13 -13.05 27.91
C THR A 43 15.10 -11.53 27.77
N LEU A 44 14.47 -10.99 26.72
CA LEU A 44 14.34 -9.55 26.54
C LEU A 44 13.38 -8.99 27.61
N PRO A 45 13.81 -8.01 28.43
CA PRO A 45 12.95 -7.40 29.44
C PRO A 45 11.68 -6.85 28.81
N GLN A 46 10.53 -7.03 29.47
CA GLN A 46 9.23 -6.64 28.92
C GLN A 46 9.17 -5.16 28.50
N ALA A 47 9.79 -4.27 29.28
CA ALA A 47 9.88 -2.84 28.97
C ALA A 47 10.64 -2.53 27.66
N ARG A 48 11.47 -3.46 27.16
CA ARG A 48 12.22 -3.33 25.90
C ARG A 48 11.52 -3.99 24.72
N ARG A 49 10.42 -4.72 24.93
CA ARG A 49 9.69 -5.41 23.85
C ARG A 49 8.81 -4.46 23.05
N TYR A 50 8.43 -3.32 23.64
CA TYR A 50 7.61 -2.32 23.00
C TYR A 50 8.13 -0.92 23.29
N ARG A 51 8.21 -0.10 22.23
CA ARG A 51 8.39 1.35 22.34
C ARG A 51 7.02 1.99 22.54
N THR A 52 6.91 2.82 23.58
CA THR A 52 5.68 3.57 23.88
C THR A 52 5.80 5.00 23.39
N PHE A 53 4.78 5.52 22.72
CA PHE A 53 4.65 6.94 22.37
C PHE A 53 3.17 7.31 22.26
N THR A 54 2.85 8.61 22.23
CA THR A 54 1.46 9.09 22.16
C THR A 54 1.16 9.76 20.82
N ILE A 55 -0.10 9.66 20.38
CA ILE A 55 -0.63 10.40 19.24
C ILE A 55 -1.93 11.13 19.64
N PRO A 56 -2.19 12.35 19.13
CA PRO A 56 -3.40 13.08 19.46
C PRO A 56 -4.65 12.41 18.86
N LYS A 57 -5.71 12.27 19.67
CA LYS A 57 -7.03 11.81 19.21
C LYS A 57 -7.75 12.95 18.50
N ARG A 58 -8.56 12.60 17.48
CA ARG A 58 -9.43 13.56 16.77
C ARG A 58 -10.46 14.24 17.69
N SER A 59 -10.88 13.56 18.75
CA SER A 59 -11.83 14.05 19.75
C SER A 59 -11.19 14.80 20.92
N GLY A 60 -9.88 15.07 20.85
CA GLY A 60 -9.09 15.54 21.99
C GLY A 60 -8.54 14.41 22.87
N GLY A 61 -7.47 14.72 23.60
CA GLY A 61 -6.68 13.78 24.40
C GLY A 61 -5.68 12.96 23.59
N GLU A 62 -5.03 12.02 24.26
CA GLU A 62 -3.95 11.21 23.69
C GLU A 62 -4.32 9.74 23.51
N ARG A 63 -3.69 9.08 22.53
CA ARG A 63 -3.72 7.63 22.31
C ARG A 63 -2.30 7.11 22.48
N ILE A 64 -2.13 6.22 23.45
CA ILE A 64 -0.89 5.48 23.65
C ILE A 64 -0.74 4.44 22.53
N ILE A 65 0.40 4.48 21.85
CA ILE A 65 0.83 3.53 20.83
C ILE A 65 1.97 2.71 21.42
N LEU A 66 1.86 1.39 21.23
CA LEU A 66 2.81 0.39 21.67
C LEU A 66 3.37 -0.29 20.41
N GLU A 67 4.51 0.21 19.93
CA GLU A 67 5.19 -0.35 18.77
C GLU A 67 6.13 -1.49 19.20
N PRO A 68 5.98 -2.71 18.67
CA PRO A 68 6.88 -3.81 19.01
C PRO A 68 8.32 -3.55 18.55
N GLU A 69 9.29 -4.07 19.31
CA GLU A 69 10.69 -4.13 18.91
C GLU A 69 10.83 -4.88 17.57
N PRO A 70 11.73 -4.45 16.66
CA PRO A 70 11.91 -5.02 15.33
C PRO A 70 11.79 -6.55 15.21
N ASN A 71 12.46 -7.34 16.06
CA ASN A 71 12.42 -8.79 15.96
C ASN A 71 11.05 -9.36 16.35
N LEU A 72 10.43 -8.83 17.42
CA LEU A 72 9.08 -9.19 17.80
C LEU A 72 8.06 -8.79 16.73
N LYS A 73 8.27 -7.63 16.08
CA LYS A 73 7.44 -7.16 14.97
C LYS A 73 7.50 -8.13 13.78
N ILE A 74 8.67 -8.65 13.43
CA ILE A 74 8.82 -9.66 12.37
C ILE A 74 8.08 -10.95 12.75
N ILE A 75 8.25 -11.45 13.98
CA ILE A 75 7.53 -12.65 14.47
C ILE A 75 6.01 -12.44 14.38
N GLN A 76 5.52 -11.26 14.77
CA GLN A 76 4.11 -10.89 14.65
C GLN A 76 3.63 -10.77 13.20
N GLN A 77 4.46 -10.25 12.28
CA GLN A 77 4.13 -10.20 10.85
C GLN A 77 4.05 -11.60 10.22
N LYS A 78 4.93 -12.52 10.62
CA LYS A 78 4.85 -13.93 10.21
C LYS A 78 3.60 -14.58 10.77
N LEU A 79 3.32 -14.40 12.07
CA LEU A 79 2.10 -14.95 12.67
C LEU A 79 0.82 -14.33 12.06
N LEU A 80 0.84 -13.06 11.67
CA LEU A 80 -0.28 -12.43 10.97
C LEU A 80 -0.59 -13.13 9.65
N GLN A 81 0.42 -13.52 8.87
CA GLN A 81 0.23 -14.29 7.64
C GLN A 81 -0.48 -15.62 7.93
N VAL A 82 0.00 -16.37 8.93
CA VAL A 82 -0.64 -17.62 9.36
C VAL A 82 -2.09 -17.40 9.79
N LEU A 83 -2.34 -16.42 10.66
CA LEU A 83 -3.68 -16.12 11.18
C LEU A 83 -4.64 -15.67 10.08
N THR A 84 -4.14 -14.98 9.06
CA THR A 84 -4.96 -14.52 7.92
C THR A 84 -5.47 -15.70 7.10
N LEU A 85 -4.65 -16.73 6.88
CA LEU A 85 -5.04 -17.95 6.16
C LEU A 85 -6.18 -18.70 6.87
N VAL A 86 -6.08 -18.84 8.19
CA VAL A 86 -7.06 -19.62 8.98
C VAL A 86 -8.26 -18.80 9.46
N TYR A 87 -8.25 -17.48 9.29
CA TYR A 87 -9.32 -16.61 9.77
C TYR A 87 -10.48 -16.53 8.80
N GLN A 88 -11.65 -16.96 9.27
CA GLN A 88 -12.91 -16.84 8.53
C GLN A 88 -13.77 -15.72 9.13
N PRO A 89 -13.78 -14.51 8.53
CA PRO A 89 -14.52 -13.37 9.06
C PRO A 89 -16.04 -13.60 9.00
N LYS A 90 -16.75 -13.17 10.05
CA LYS A 90 -18.21 -13.13 10.03
C LYS A 90 -18.67 -12.07 9.02
N ARG A 91 -19.78 -12.32 8.32
CA ARG A 91 -20.33 -11.39 7.31
C ARG A 91 -20.55 -9.96 7.80
N ALA A 92 -20.87 -9.79 9.09
CA ALA A 92 -21.09 -8.48 9.70
C ALA A 92 -19.80 -7.73 10.08
N VAL A 93 -18.62 -8.34 9.95
CA VAL A 93 -17.34 -7.76 10.37
C VAL A 93 -16.62 -7.17 9.16
N HIS A 94 -16.30 -5.88 9.22
CA HIS A 94 -15.68 -5.12 8.13
C HIS A 94 -14.36 -4.46 8.51
N GLY A 95 -14.09 -4.28 9.81
CA GLY A 95 -12.83 -3.70 10.28
C GLY A 95 -11.72 -4.75 10.27
N PHE A 96 -10.55 -4.39 9.73
CA PHE A 96 -9.36 -5.28 9.68
C PHE A 96 -9.59 -6.59 8.93
N VAL A 97 -10.42 -6.57 7.89
CA VAL A 97 -10.68 -7.71 7.02
C VAL A 97 -10.32 -7.32 5.59
N ASP A 98 -9.60 -8.18 4.90
CA ASP A 98 -9.25 -7.97 3.50
C ASP A 98 -10.50 -7.81 2.64
N GLU A 99 -10.40 -6.97 1.62
CA GLU A 99 -11.51 -6.60 0.72
C GLU A 99 -12.72 -5.94 1.42
N ARG A 100 -12.64 -5.65 2.71
CA ARG A 100 -13.63 -4.84 3.45
C ARG A 100 -13.10 -3.44 3.68
N SER A 101 -14.03 -2.49 3.80
CA SER A 101 -13.71 -1.09 3.95
C SER A 101 -14.82 -0.37 4.71
N ILE A 102 -14.59 0.89 5.05
CA ILE A 102 -15.63 1.76 5.61
C ILE A 102 -16.85 1.87 4.67
N VAL A 103 -16.65 1.71 3.35
CA VAL A 103 -17.74 1.72 2.36
C VAL A 103 -18.55 0.44 2.48
N THR A 104 -17.91 -0.73 2.50
CA THR A 104 -18.65 -2.00 2.64
C THR A 104 -19.35 -2.11 3.98
N ASN A 105 -18.80 -1.50 5.05
CA ASN A 105 -19.46 -1.40 6.36
C ASN A 105 -20.70 -0.51 6.32
N ALA A 106 -20.65 0.60 5.58
CA ALA A 106 -21.74 1.56 5.47
C ALA A 106 -22.89 1.09 4.56
N SER A 107 -22.57 0.32 3.50
CA SER A 107 -23.51 -0.10 2.47
C SER A 107 -24.79 -0.81 2.99
N PRO A 108 -24.74 -1.74 3.97
CA PRO A 108 -25.95 -2.39 4.50
C PRO A 108 -26.97 -1.43 5.13
N HIS A 109 -26.50 -0.24 5.53
CA HIS A 109 -27.26 0.75 6.28
C HIS A 109 -27.83 1.88 5.42
N ILE A 110 -27.74 1.78 4.09
CA ILE A 110 -28.36 2.76 3.19
C ILE A 110 -29.89 2.70 3.24
N ASN A 111 -30.55 3.85 3.04
CA ASN A 111 -32.02 3.97 2.98
C ASN A 111 -32.78 3.45 4.22
N ARG A 112 -32.12 3.43 5.39
CA ARG A 112 -32.74 2.99 6.66
C ARG A 112 -33.48 4.13 7.34
N ARG A 113 -34.45 3.80 8.20
CA ARG A 113 -35.26 4.79 8.93
C ARG A 113 -34.54 5.35 10.15
N ALA A 114 -33.72 4.51 10.79
CA ALA A 114 -32.93 4.87 11.95
C ALA A 114 -31.63 4.06 12.01
N ILE A 115 -30.59 4.66 12.58
CA ILE A 115 -29.26 4.07 12.81
C ILE A 115 -28.82 4.32 14.24
N LEU A 116 -28.40 3.27 14.94
CA LEU A 116 -27.71 3.32 16.23
C LEU A 116 -26.23 3.00 16.00
N ASN A 117 -25.33 3.92 16.38
CA ASN A 117 -23.91 3.66 16.49
C ASN A 117 -23.53 3.50 17.97
N VAL A 118 -22.69 2.51 18.26
CA VAL A 118 -22.17 2.21 19.59
C VAL A 118 -20.65 2.01 19.48
N ASP A 119 -19.88 2.75 20.25
CA ASP A 119 -18.41 2.63 20.33
C ASP A 119 -18.04 1.86 21.61
N LEU A 120 -17.09 0.93 21.51
CA LEU A 120 -16.59 0.19 22.67
C LEU A 120 -15.47 0.97 23.37
N LEU A 121 -15.60 1.16 24.68
CA LEU A 121 -14.60 1.83 25.49
C LEU A 121 -13.33 0.97 25.61
N ASP A 122 -12.18 1.59 25.37
CA ASP A 122 -10.85 0.98 25.53
C ASP A 122 -10.74 -0.41 24.87
N PHE A 123 -11.22 -0.52 23.63
CA PHE A 123 -11.35 -1.78 22.91
C PHE A 123 -10.11 -2.68 22.96
N PHE A 124 -8.95 -2.18 22.47
CA PHE A 124 -7.68 -2.92 22.53
C PHE A 124 -7.17 -3.13 23.97
N PRO A 125 -7.13 -2.10 24.84
CA PRO A 125 -6.76 -2.30 26.25
C PRO A 125 -7.61 -3.31 27.02
N SER A 126 -8.89 -3.46 26.69
CA SER A 126 -9.81 -4.41 27.35
C SER A 126 -9.54 -5.88 27.01
N ILE A 127 -8.65 -6.15 26.05
CA ILE A 127 -8.26 -7.48 25.62
C ILE A 127 -6.94 -7.85 26.30
N HIS A 128 -7.01 -8.48 27.47
CA HIS A 128 -5.81 -8.91 28.21
C HIS A 128 -5.30 -10.29 27.75
N PHE A 129 -4.07 -10.62 28.15
CA PHE A 129 -3.37 -11.87 27.81
C PHE A 129 -4.24 -13.13 27.95
N GLY A 130 -4.94 -13.27 29.09
CA GLY A 130 -5.84 -14.40 29.35
C GLY A 130 -6.95 -14.59 28.30
N ARG A 131 -7.50 -13.51 27.73
CA ARG A 131 -8.51 -13.60 26.66
C ARG A 131 -7.91 -14.11 25.35
N VAL A 132 -6.71 -13.63 25.00
CA VAL A 132 -5.98 -14.08 23.80
C VAL A 132 -5.61 -15.55 23.92
N ARG A 133 -5.09 -15.95 25.08
CA ARG A 133 -4.77 -17.34 25.40
C ARG A 133 -6.01 -18.23 25.35
N GLY A 134 -7.09 -17.83 26.01
CA GLY A 134 -8.35 -18.57 26.01
C GLY A 134 -8.96 -18.71 24.61
N MET A 135 -8.78 -17.71 23.74
CA MET A 135 -9.19 -17.77 22.34
C MET A 135 -8.43 -18.86 21.57
N PHE A 136 -7.11 -18.98 21.76
CA PHE A 136 -6.31 -20.05 21.14
C PHE A 136 -6.60 -21.45 21.69
N MET A 137 -7.08 -21.56 22.93
CA MET A 137 -7.48 -22.85 23.53
C MET A 137 -8.90 -23.26 23.14
N ALA A 138 -9.74 -22.31 22.73
CA ALA A 138 -11.12 -22.56 22.36
C ALA A 138 -11.25 -23.02 20.90
N PHE A 139 -12.46 -23.43 20.51
CA PHE A 139 -12.82 -23.65 19.12
C PHE A 139 -12.55 -22.38 18.29
N PRO A 140 -11.97 -22.50 17.07
CA PRO A 140 -11.67 -23.74 16.34
C PRO A 140 -10.29 -24.35 16.62
N PHE A 141 -9.43 -23.67 17.39
CA PHE A 141 -7.99 -23.99 17.44
C PHE A 141 -7.64 -25.13 18.40
N HIS A 142 -8.25 -25.18 19.59
CA HIS A 142 -8.02 -26.24 20.59
C HIS A 142 -6.55 -26.47 20.96
N PHE A 143 -5.71 -25.43 20.91
CA PHE A 143 -4.31 -25.59 21.26
C PHE A 143 -4.13 -25.91 22.74
N ASN A 144 -3.09 -26.70 23.02
CA ASN A 144 -2.72 -26.99 24.40
C ASN A 144 -2.20 -25.74 25.13
N ASP A 145 -2.13 -25.87 26.45
CA ASP A 145 -1.73 -24.83 27.38
C ASP A 145 -0.43 -24.10 26.98
N LYS A 146 0.60 -24.87 26.60
CA LYS A 146 1.92 -24.35 26.27
C LYS A 146 1.91 -23.55 24.97
N VAL A 147 1.32 -24.11 23.91
CA VAL A 147 1.23 -23.45 22.60
C VAL A 147 0.40 -22.18 22.69
N ALA A 148 -0.79 -22.25 23.28
CA ALA A 148 -1.68 -21.10 23.44
C ALA A 148 -1.01 -19.96 24.25
N THR A 149 -0.23 -20.32 25.29
CA THR A 149 0.54 -19.35 26.09
C THR A 149 1.58 -18.63 25.25
N ILE A 150 2.38 -19.35 24.46
CA ILE A 150 3.43 -18.74 23.62
C ILE A 150 2.80 -17.85 22.53
N LEU A 151 1.76 -18.31 21.84
CA LEU A 151 1.05 -17.50 20.84
C LEU A 151 0.44 -16.23 21.46
N ALA A 152 -0.14 -16.35 22.65
CA ALA A 152 -0.66 -15.19 23.38
C ALA A 152 0.45 -14.21 23.80
N GLN A 153 1.65 -14.70 24.18
CA GLN A 153 2.80 -13.85 24.51
C GLN A 153 3.37 -13.13 23.28
N ILE A 154 3.33 -13.77 22.11
CA ILE A 154 3.68 -13.11 20.84
C ILE A 154 2.69 -11.97 20.56
N CYS A 155 1.39 -12.19 20.79
CA CYS A 155 0.35 -11.25 20.38
C CYS A 155 0.05 -10.11 21.38
N SER A 156 0.31 -10.31 22.67
CA SER A 156 -0.22 -9.42 23.72
C SER A 156 0.75 -9.16 24.87
N LEU A 157 0.49 -8.06 25.57
CA LEU A 157 1.08 -7.74 26.86
C LEU A 157 0.19 -8.29 27.99
N PRO A 158 0.69 -8.42 29.23
CA PRO A 158 -0.07 -9.00 30.34
C PRO A 158 -1.46 -8.38 30.52
N HIS A 159 -1.56 -7.06 30.36
CA HIS A 159 -2.77 -6.31 30.63
C HIS A 159 -3.53 -5.84 29.39
N CYS A 160 -2.98 -5.97 28.18
CA CYS A 160 -3.63 -5.42 26.99
C CYS A 160 -3.15 -6.03 25.68
N LEU A 161 -3.97 -5.81 24.65
CA LEU A 161 -3.61 -6.01 23.26
C LEU A 161 -2.99 -4.69 22.75
N PRO A 162 -1.71 -4.69 22.30
CA PRO A 162 -0.98 -3.46 22.03
C PRO A 162 -1.45 -2.76 20.75
N GLN A 163 -1.82 -1.48 20.88
CA GLN A 163 -2.12 -0.63 19.73
C GLN A 163 -0.83 -0.31 18.96
N GLY A 164 -0.53 -1.09 17.93
CA GLY A 164 0.70 -0.96 17.14
C GLY A 164 1.31 -2.30 16.73
N ALA A 165 0.91 -3.40 17.36
CA ALA A 165 1.34 -4.73 16.96
C ALA A 165 0.59 -5.24 15.70
N PRO A 166 1.30 -5.83 14.72
CA PRO A 166 0.71 -6.37 13.49
C PRO A 166 -0.44 -7.37 13.71
N THR A 167 -0.37 -8.22 14.74
CA THR A 167 -1.40 -9.24 15.01
C THR A 167 -2.62 -8.71 15.78
N SER A 168 -2.53 -7.56 16.43
CA SER A 168 -3.61 -7.06 17.28
C SER A 168 -4.96 -6.90 16.55
N PRO A 169 -5.01 -6.38 15.31
CA PRO A 169 -6.27 -6.27 14.56
C PRO A 169 -7.02 -7.60 14.38
N ILE A 170 -6.33 -8.65 13.92
CA ILE A 170 -6.94 -9.96 13.66
C ILE A 170 -7.31 -10.69 14.97
N ILE A 171 -6.48 -10.55 16.01
CA ILE A 171 -6.76 -11.11 17.35
C ILE A 171 -8.02 -10.48 17.95
N ALA A 172 -8.18 -9.16 17.82
CA ALA A 172 -9.38 -8.48 18.30
C ALA A 172 -10.65 -9.00 17.58
N ASN A 173 -10.56 -9.25 16.28
CA ASN A 173 -11.65 -9.84 15.51
C ASN A 173 -11.98 -11.28 15.90
N LEU A 174 -10.97 -12.13 16.12
CA LEU A 174 -11.16 -13.50 16.62
C LEU A 174 -11.87 -13.51 17.99
N ILE A 175 -11.47 -12.63 18.90
CA ILE A 175 -12.09 -12.50 20.22
C ILE A 175 -13.54 -12.02 20.13
N CYS A 176 -13.87 -11.16 19.17
CA CYS A 176 -15.23 -10.65 18.97
C CYS A 176 -16.18 -11.67 18.32
N ALA A 177 -15.69 -12.80 17.80
CA ALA A 177 -16.50 -13.72 16.97
C ALA A 177 -17.79 -14.21 17.66
N LYS A 178 -17.73 -14.49 18.98
CA LYS A 178 -18.90 -14.87 19.78
C LYS A 178 -19.89 -13.72 19.91
N MET A 179 -19.40 -12.53 20.27
CA MET A 179 -20.19 -11.31 20.37
C MET A 179 -20.88 -10.99 19.03
N ASP A 180 -20.16 -11.05 17.92
CA ASP A 180 -20.70 -10.79 16.58
C ASP A 180 -21.83 -11.75 16.21
N SER A 181 -21.74 -13.02 16.63
CA SER A 181 -22.82 -14.00 16.44
C SER A 181 -24.07 -13.62 17.22
N GLN A 182 -23.90 -13.25 18.48
CA GLN A 182 -25.00 -12.86 19.36
C GLN A 182 -25.65 -11.56 18.92
N LEU A 183 -24.86 -10.56 18.52
CA LEU A 183 -25.35 -9.28 18.02
C LEU A 183 -26.03 -9.41 16.66
N THR A 184 -25.53 -10.26 15.77
CA THR A 184 -26.21 -10.59 14.50
C THR A 184 -27.57 -11.22 14.77
N GLN A 185 -27.65 -12.16 15.72
CA GLN A 185 -28.91 -12.78 16.11
C GLN A 185 -29.88 -11.78 16.74
N LEU A 186 -29.40 -10.94 17.66
CA LEU A 186 -30.19 -9.88 18.29
C LEU A 186 -30.76 -8.92 17.24
N ALA A 187 -29.92 -8.47 16.30
CA ALA A 187 -30.35 -7.59 15.22
C ALA A 187 -31.45 -8.25 14.39
N ARG A 188 -31.30 -9.53 14.04
CA ARG A 188 -32.31 -10.29 13.29
C ARG A 188 -33.65 -10.36 14.04
N THR A 189 -33.63 -10.66 15.33
CA THR A 189 -34.83 -10.72 16.18
C THR A 189 -35.59 -9.38 16.21
N HIS A 190 -34.88 -8.25 16.20
CA HIS A 190 -35.47 -6.91 16.24
C HIS A 190 -35.56 -6.24 14.86
N HIS A 191 -35.53 -7.01 13.76
CA HIS A 191 -35.60 -6.52 12.37
C HIS A 191 -34.61 -5.37 12.06
N CYS A 192 -33.38 -5.55 12.54
CA CYS A 192 -32.25 -4.66 12.33
C CYS A 192 -31.16 -5.34 11.50
N TYR A 193 -30.37 -4.51 10.81
CA TYR A 193 -29.09 -4.88 10.22
C TYR A 193 -27.98 -4.53 11.22
N TYR A 194 -26.96 -5.37 11.29
CA TYR A 194 -25.79 -5.19 12.15
C TYR A 194 -24.50 -5.27 11.35
N THR A 195 -23.59 -4.33 11.60
CA THR A 195 -22.18 -4.40 11.16
C THR A 195 -21.25 -3.93 12.26
N ARG A 196 -19.99 -4.37 12.20
CA ARG A 196 -18.90 -3.96 13.09
C ARG A 196 -17.65 -3.56 12.29
N TYR A 197 -17.11 -2.39 12.61
CA TYR A 197 -15.82 -1.92 12.12
C TYR A 197 -14.90 -1.63 13.31
N ALA A 198 -14.00 -2.56 13.61
CA ALA A 198 -13.18 -2.53 14.82
C ALA A 198 -14.07 -2.45 16.09
N ASP A 199 -14.00 -1.32 16.82
CA ASP A 199 -14.76 -0.97 18.02
C ASP A 199 -16.12 -0.30 17.74
N ASP A 200 -16.37 0.15 16.50
CA ASP A 200 -17.63 0.75 16.08
C ASP A 200 -18.66 -0.34 15.71
N LEU A 201 -19.74 -0.42 16.47
CA LEU A 201 -20.92 -1.25 16.19
C LEU A 201 -22.01 -0.38 15.55
N THR A 202 -22.67 -0.87 14.51
CA THR A 202 -23.76 -0.17 13.85
C THR A 202 -24.99 -1.05 13.71
N PHE A 203 -26.13 -0.58 14.21
CA PHE A 203 -27.44 -1.18 14.00
C PHE A 203 -28.31 -0.24 13.18
N SER A 204 -29.13 -0.77 12.27
CA SER A 204 -30.10 0.06 11.54
C SER A 204 -31.37 -0.69 11.25
N THR A 205 -32.50 0.00 11.17
CA THR A 205 -33.79 -0.61 10.86
C THR A 205 -34.57 0.13 9.78
N SER A 206 -35.42 -0.61 9.07
CA SER A 206 -36.45 -0.06 8.18
C SER A 206 -37.82 0.08 8.88
N LEU A 207 -37.91 -0.22 10.18
CA LEU A 207 -39.13 -0.08 10.98
C LEU A 207 -39.48 1.38 11.31
N ALA A 208 -40.76 1.61 11.64
CA ALA A 208 -41.28 2.92 11.99
C ALA A 208 -40.47 3.66 13.04
N HIS A 209 -40.14 2.92 14.09
CA HIS A 209 -39.36 3.37 15.24
C HIS A 209 -38.20 2.41 15.44
N PHE A 210 -37.09 2.93 15.96
CA PHE A 210 -35.99 2.08 16.40
C PHE A 210 -36.46 1.21 17.59
N PRO A 211 -36.09 -0.09 17.66
CA PRO A 211 -36.52 -0.97 18.74
C PRO A 211 -36.13 -0.43 20.12
N LYS A 212 -37.14 -0.06 20.92
CA LYS A 212 -36.95 0.50 22.27
C LYS A 212 -36.30 -0.49 23.23
N SER A 213 -36.33 -1.78 22.93
CA SER A 213 -35.62 -2.86 23.64
C SER A 213 -34.10 -2.78 23.49
N LEU A 214 -33.59 -2.11 22.45
CA LEU A 214 -32.16 -2.01 22.16
C LEU A 214 -31.57 -0.66 22.60
N ALA A 215 -32.26 0.43 22.32
CA ALA A 215 -31.86 1.76 22.74
C ALA A 215 -33.06 2.71 22.76
N THR A 216 -33.02 3.71 23.63
CA THR A 216 -33.97 4.83 23.57
C THR A 216 -33.27 6.16 23.72
N ILE A 217 -33.99 7.22 23.37
CA ILE A 217 -33.53 8.59 23.49
C ILE A 217 -34.14 9.12 24.78
N ILE A 218 -33.28 9.66 25.65
CA ILE A 218 -33.69 10.37 26.85
C ILE A 218 -33.49 11.86 26.59
N SER A 219 -34.39 12.68 27.12
CA SER A 219 -34.27 14.13 27.08
C SER A 219 -34.43 14.63 28.51
N GLU A 220 -33.30 14.97 29.12
CA GLU A 220 -33.20 15.50 30.49
C GLU A 220 -32.50 16.86 30.39
N GLU A 221 -33.05 17.88 31.05
CA GLU A 221 -32.45 19.22 31.16
C GLU A 221 -32.09 19.88 29.80
N GLY A 222 -32.78 19.50 28.72
CA GLY A 222 -32.51 19.98 27.36
C GLY A 222 -31.39 19.23 26.63
N GLU A 223 -30.71 18.28 27.28
CA GLU A 223 -29.73 17.41 26.65
C GLU A 223 -30.38 16.11 26.14
N ARG A 224 -30.12 15.81 24.86
CA ARG A 224 -30.60 14.59 24.21
C ARG A 224 -29.52 13.52 24.26
N THR A 225 -29.68 12.54 25.15
CA THR A 225 -28.77 11.40 25.29
C THR A 225 -29.40 10.12 24.76
N VAL A 226 -28.57 9.11 24.50
CA VAL A 226 -29.02 7.80 24.03
C VAL A 226 -28.62 6.76 25.04
N GLU A 227 -29.60 6.08 25.61
CA GLU A 227 -29.39 5.02 26.57
C GLU A 227 -29.51 3.66 25.87
N ILE A 228 -28.43 2.86 25.96
CA ILE A 228 -28.44 1.47 25.51
C ILE A 228 -29.18 0.61 26.53
N ARG A 229 -30.12 -0.18 26.04
CA ARG A 229 -30.97 -1.03 26.87
C ARG A 229 -30.33 -2.38 27.14
N GLU A 230 -30.92 -3.04 28.13
CA GLU A 230 -30.38 -4.23 28.78
C GLU A 230 -30.08 -5.39 27.81
N GLU A 231 -30.89 -5.63 26.77
CA GLU A 231 -30.61 -6.74 25.82
C GLU A 231 -29.27 -6.57 25.10
N LEU A 232 -28.99 -5.37 24.60
CA LEU A 232 -27.75 -5.04 23.89
C LEU A 232 -26.58 -4.90 24.87
N ALA A 233 -26.78 -4.17 25.98
CA ALA A 233 -25.75 -3.96 27.00
C ALA A 233 -25.25 -5.29 27.57
N ARG A 234 -26.16 -6.22 27.88
CA ARG A 234 -25.82 -7.53 28.44
C ARG A 234 -24.95 -8.36 27.50
N ILE A 235 -25.21 -8.35 26.19
CA ILE A 235 -24.37 -9.09 25.24
C ILE A 235 -22.96 -8.51 25.22
N ILE A 236 -22.83 -7.18 25.15
CA ILE A 236 -21.53 -6.51 25.12
C ILE A 236 -20.75 -6.78 26.43
N HIS A 237 -21.40 -6.65 27.59
CA HIS A 237 -20.78 -6.90 28.89
C HIS A 237 -20.39 -8.37 29.12
N LYS A 238 -21.24 -9.33 28.74
CA LYS A 238 -20.92 -10.76 28.84
C LYS A 238 -19.74 -11.18 27.95
N ASN A 239 -19.43 -10.43 26.91
CA ASN A 239 -18.24 -10.64 26.07
C ASN A 239 -17.04 -9.82 26.54
N GLY A 240 -17.07 -9.22 27.73
CA GLY A 240 -15.94 -8.54 28.35
C GLY A 240 -15.63 -7.17 27.76
N PHE A 241 -16.62 -6.50 27.16
CA PHE A 241 -16.48 -5.13 26.65
C PHE A 241 -17.40 -4.17 27.41
N ARG A 242 -17.08 -2.87 27.30
CA ARG A 242 -17.88 -1.78 27.88
C ARG A 242 -18.26 -0.80 26.79
N ILE A 243 -19.43 -0.19 26.92
CA ILE A 243 -19.93 0.82 26.00
C ILE A 243 -19.35 2.17 26.38
N ASN A 244 -19.02 2.99 25.37
CA ASN A 244 -18.66 4.38 25.56
C ASN A 244 -19.90 5.28 25.44
N PRO A 245 -20.54 5.70 26.56
CA PRO A 245 -21.82 6.40 26.52
C PRO A 245 -21.75 7.72 25.76
N LYS A 246 -20.60 8.41 25.81
CA LYS A 246 -20.37 9.70 25.12
C LYS A 246 -20.34 9.58 23.60
N LYS A 247 -20.21 8.37 23.07
CA LYS A 247 -20.14 8.10 21.62
C LYS A 247 -21.31 7.27 21.10
N VAL A 248 -22.31 6.99 21.93
CA VAL A 248 -23.55 6.38 21.46
C VAL A 248 -24.37 7.43 20.71
N ARG A 249 -24.86 7.07 19.51
CA ARG A 249 -25.70 7.97 18.71
C ARG A 249 -26.84 7.20 18.08
N LEU A 250 -28.06 7.73 18.18
CA LEU A 250 -29.25 7.23 17.50
C LEU A 250 -29.78 8.33 16.58
N GLN A 251 -29.67 8.10 15.28
CA GLN A 251 -30.00 9.06 14.23
C GLN A 251 -31.22 8.56 13.44
N THR A 252 -32.14 9.46 13.09
CA THR A 252 -33.30 9.15 12.25
C THR A 252 -33.11 9.72 10.85
N ARG A 253 -33.87 9.20 9.88
CA ARG A 253 -33.79 9.59 8.46
C ARG A 253 -33.97 11.08 8.18
N ASP A 254 -34.62 11.80 9.09
CA ASP A 254 -34.90 13.25 8.99
C ASP A 254 -33.63 14.08 9.21
N HIS A 255 -32.60 13.46 9.81
CA HIS A 255 -31.30 14.03 10.05
C HIS A 255 -30.23 13.29 9.22
N GLN A 256 -29.04 13.87 9.13
CA GLN A 256 -27.90 13.19 8.54
C GLN A 256 -27.57 11.94 9.37
N MET A 257 -27.58 10.77 8.74
CA MET A 257 -27.21 9.49 9.37
C MET A 257 -25.83 9.07 8.88
N GLU A 258 -25.01 8.58 9.80
CA GLU A 258 -23.61 8.26 9.52
C GLU A 258 -23.21 6.86 9.99
N VAL A 259 -22.36 6.22 9.19
CA VAL A 259 -21.68 4.97 9.54
C VAL A 259 -20.21 5.16 9.21
N THR A 260 -19.32 4.93 10.18
CA THR A 260 -17.86 5.10 10.03
C THR A 260 -17.43 6.42 9.37
N GLY A 261 -18.19 7.50 9.63
CA GLY A 261 -17.95 8.85 9.09
C GLY A 261 -18.49 9.11 7.68
N LEU A 262 -19.15 8.13 7.07
CA LEU A 262 -19.82 8.24 5.77
C LEU A 262 -21.33 8.46 5.96
N VAL A 263 -21.91 9.32 5.13
CA VAL A 263 -23.35 9.57 5.10
C VAL A 263 -24.04 8.44 4.35
N VAL A 264 -25.14 7.91 4.90
CA VAL A 264 -25.84 6.74 4.34
C VAL A 264 -27.33 6.95 4.07
N ASN A 265 -27.86 8.17 4.20
CA ASN A 265 -29.30 8.43 4.05
C ASN A 265 -29.91 7.88 2.73
N ARG A 266 -29.17 7.93 1.62
CA ARG A 266 -29.64 7.46 0.29
C ARG A 266 -28.65 6.53 -0.41
N LYS A 267 -27.39 6.95 -0.43
CA LYS A 267 -26.23 6.20 -0.91
C LYS A 267 -25.07 6.42 0.05
N VAL A 268 -24.07 5.55 0.01
CA VAL A 268 -22.81 5.79 0.72
C VAL A 268 -22.15 7.05 0.13
N ASN A 269 -21.84 8.01 0.99
CA ASN A 269 -21.39 9.32 0.56
C ASN A 269 -20.44 9.97 1.57
N VAL A 270 -19.56 10.85 1.10
CA VAL A 270 -18.77 11.73 1.97
C VAL A 270 -19.63 12.87 2.53
N LYS A 271 -19.23 13.44 3.67
CA LYS A 271 -19.92 14.60 4.25
C LYS A 271 -19.86 15.82 3.32
N ARG A 272 -20.92 16.63 3.30
CA ARG A 272 -20.93 17.91 2.56
C ARG A 272 -19.81 18.85 3.00
N SER A 273 -19.44 18.85 4.27
CA SER A 273 -18.30 19.62 4.79
C SER A 273 -16.97 19.19 4.17
N TYR A 274 -16.79 17.89 3.88
CA TYR A 274 -15.60 17.36 3.23
C TYR A 274 -15.48 17.88 1.78
N ILE A 275 -16.58 17.85 1.02
CA ILE A 275 -16.62 18.41 -0.34
C ILE A 275 -16.40 19.92 -0.31
N ARG A 276 -17.04 20.64 0.61
CA ARG A 276 -16.82 22.09 0.79
C ARG A 276 -15.36 22.40 1.09
N HIS A 277 -14.69 21.58 1.88
CA HIS A 277 -13.27 21.74 2.18
C HIS A 277 -12.41 21.54 0.93
N VAL A 278 -12.64 20.47 0.14
CA VAL A 278 -11.92 20.27 -1.14
C VAL A 278 -12.14 21.45 -2.08
N ARG A 279 -13.39 21.89 -2.24
CA ARG A 279 -13.74 23.06 -3.05
C ARG A 279 -13.04 24.32 -2.56
N ALA A 280 -12.98 24.55 -1.25
CA ALA A 280 -12.33 25.72 -0.67
C ALA A 280 -10.82 25.73 -0.98
N ILE A 281 -10.15 24.59 -0.84
CA ILE A 281 -8.74 24.45 -1.19
C ILE A 281 -8.51 24.76 -2.68
N LEU A 282 -9.28 24.13 -3.57
CA LEU A 282 -9.17 24.35 -5.01
C LEU A 282 -9.50 25.79 -5.40
N HIS A 283 -10.46 26.42 -4.73
CA HIS A 283 -10.81 27.81 -4.95
C HIS A 283 -9.70 28.76 -4.48
N ALA A 284 -9.12 28.54 -3.30
CA ALA A 284 -8.00 29.34 -2.81
C ALA A 284 -6.81 29.25 -3.77
N TRP A 285 -6.50 28.04 -4.24
CA TRP A 285 -5.49 27.83 -5.29
C TRP A 285 -5.87 28.59 -6.56
N GLN A 286 -7.11 28.46 -7.03
CA GLN A 286 -7.60 29.16 -8.22
C GLN A 286 -7.53 30.69 -8.14
N GLN A 287 -7.78 31.28 -6.98
CA GLN A 287 -7.83 32.75 -6.85
C GLN A 287 -6.47 33.35 -6.51
N TYR A 288 -5.68 32.67 -5.69
CA TYR A 288 -4.47 33.26 -5.09
C TYR A 288 -3.16 32.59 -5.52
N GLY A 289 -3.24 31.51 -6.32
CA GLY A 289 -2.07 30.74 -6.77
C GLY A 289 -1.64 29.67 -5.76
N TYR A 290 -0.73 28.79 -6.20
CA TYR A 290 -0.32 27.60 -5.44
C TYR A 290 0.26 27.95 -4.07
N GLN A 291 1.24 28.87 -4.05
CA GLN A 291 2.01 29.18 -2.84
C GLN A 291 1.11 29.79 -1.76
N ALA A 292 0.33 30.82 -2.10
CA ALA A 292 -0.57 31.48 -1.15
C ALA A 292 -1.62 30.51 -0.59
N ALA A 293 -2.17 29.62 -1.43
CA ALA A 293 -3.14 28.61 -0.98
C ALA A 293 -2.50 27.56 -0.06
N ALA A 294 -1.25 27.17 -0.33
CA ALA A 294 -0.48 26.30 0.55
C ALA A 294 -0.24 26.95 1.91
N ASP A 295 0.24 28.20 1.92
CA ASP A 295 0.53 28.94 3.14
C ASP A 295 -0.72 29.14 4.00
N GLU A 296 -1.84 29.56 3.40
CA GLU A 296 -3.13 29.68 4.09
C GLU A 296 -3.59 28.33 4.67
N TYR A 297 -3.48 27.25 3.89
CA TYR A 297 -3.87 25.91 4.31
C TYR A 297 -3.05 25.43 5.52
N PHE A 298 -1.72 25.52 5.46
CA PHE A 298 -0.86 25.07 6.54
C PHE A 298 -0.98 25.97 7.77
N ALA A 299 -1.08 27.29 7.61
CA ALA A 299 -1.33 28.19 8.73
C ALA A 299 -2.64 27.83 9.46
N LYS A 300 -3.71 27.55 8.70
CA LYS A 300 -5.04 27.26 9.25
C LYS A 300 -5.18 25.88 9.90
N TYR A 301 -4.55 24.85 9.33
CA TYR A 301 -4.74 23.45 9.77
C TYR A 301 -3.54 22.84 10.50
N PHE A 302 -2.38 23.52 10.49
CA PHE A 302 -1.13 23.02 11.06
C PHE A 302 -0.38 24.01 11.98
N GLY A 303 -0.70 25.31 11.97
CA GLY A 303 -0.15 26.29 12.94
C GLY A 303 1.38 26.46 12.91
N LYS A 304 1.95 27.17 13.90
CA LYS A 304 3.40 27.24 14.14
C LYS A 304 3.84 25.92 14.81
N ALA A 305 4.63 25.13 14.09
CA ALA A 305 5.18 23.81 14.45
C ALA A 305 4.16 22.66 14.56
N PRO A 306 4.23 21.65 13.66
CA PRO A 306 3.40 20.46 13.79
C PRO A 306 4.03 19.50 14.82
N ASP A 307 3.46 19.42 16.02
CA ASP A 307 3.58 18.23 16.88
C ASP A 307 2.79 17.05 16.27
N LYS A 308 3.14 16.70 15.02
CA LYS A 308 2.56 15.59 14.26
C LYS A 308 3.71 14.73 13.73
N PRO A 309 3.50 13.42 13.56
CA PRO A 309 4.57 12.45 13.26
C PRO A 309 5.18 12.57 11.85
N TYR A 310 4.92 13.65 11.12
CA TYR A 310 5.44 13.87 9.78
C TYR A 310 6.81 14.54 9.87
N LYS A 311 7.86 13.86 9.38
CA LYS A 311 9.21 14.45 9.26
C LYS A 311 9.22 15.71 8.36
N THR A 312 8.28 15.80 7.40
CA THR A 312 8.06 16.94 6.50
C THR A 312 6.57 17.12 6.22
N LEU A 313 6.07 18.35 6.11
CA LEU A 313 4.68 18.61 5.74
C LEU A 313 4.45 18.21 4.27
N PRO A 314 3.39 17.44 3.96
CA PRO A 314 3.08 17.10 2.57
C PRO A 314 2.63 18.35 1.82
N GLY A 315 3.04 18.54 0.56
CA GLY A 315 2.55 19.67 -0.24
C GLY A 315 1.03 19.61 -0.45
N ILE A 316 0.38 20.78 -0.65
CA ILE A 316 -1.09 20.86 -0.81
C ILE A 316 -1.61 20.00 -1.98
N ARG A 317 -0.76 19.74 -2.98
CA ARG A 317 -1.02 18.78 -4.07
C ARG A 317 -1.31 17.36 -3.56
N GLN A 318 -0.45 16.83 -2.70
CA GLN A 318 -0.62 15.49 -2.13
C GLN A 318 -1.88 15.43 -1.24
N VAL A 319 -2.16 16.53 -0.53
CA VAL A 319 -3.39 16.68 0.25
C VAL A 319 -4.63 16.61 -0.65
N ILE A 320 -4.67 17.37 -1.75
CA ILE A 320 -5.78 17.35 -2.71
C ILE A 320 -5.92 15.96 -3.35
N LYS A 321 -4.82 15.37 -3.83
CA LYS A 321 -4.81 14.03 -4.42
C LYS A 321 -5.39 13.00 -3.47
N GLY A 322 -4.90 12.93 -2.23
CA GLY A 322 -5.44 12.04 -1.21
C GLY A 322 -6.92 12.29 -0.92
N LYS A 323 -7.34 13.56 -0.88
CA LYS A 323 -8.75 13.92 -0.68
C LYS A 323 -9.64 13.47 -1.82
N LEU A 324 -9.20 13.63 -3.07
CA LEU A 324 -9.93 13.20 -4.28
C LEU A 324 -9.96 11.68 -4.39
N SER A 325 -8.86 10.98 -4.11
CA SER A 325 -8.84 9.51 -4.05
C SER A 325 -9.82 8.96 -3.03
N PHE A 326 -9.96 9.61 -1.87
CA PHE A 326 -10.99 9.24 -0.89
C PHE A 326 -12.41 9.47 -1.42
N ILE A 327 -12.65 10.55 -2.17
CA ILE A 327 -13.96 10.79 -2.82
C ILE A 327 -14.24 9.68 -3.84
N ALA A 328 -13.27 9.33 -4.68
CA ALA A 328 -13.39 8.25 -5.67
C ALA A 328 -13.67 6.90 -5.02
N MET A 329 -12.96 6.58 -3.93
CA MET A 329 -13.18 5.34 -3.17
C MET A 329 -14.61 5.25 -2.61
N VAL A 330 -15.17 6.37 -2.15
CA VAL A 330 -16.49 6.39 -1.49
C VAL A 330 -17.64 6.52 -2.48
N ARG A 331 -17.51 7.36 -3.51
CA ARG A 331 -18.59 7.73 -4.43
C ARG A 331 -18.48 7.08 -5.80
N GLY A 332 -17.33 6.49 -6.13
CA GLY A 332 -16.99 5.95 -7.46
C GLY A 332 -16.17 6.93 -8.30
N GLN A 333 -15.37 6.39 -9.22
CA GLN A 333 -14.54 7.16 -10.15
C GLN A 333 -15.36 7.85 -11.25
N GLU A 334 -16.59 7.38 -11.49
CA GLU A 334 -17.53 7.96 -12.45
C GLU A 334 -18.40 9.07 -11.83
N ASP A 335 -18.27 9.34 -10.52
CA ASP A 335 -19.10 10.35 -9.86
C ASP A 335 -18.75 11.76 -10.35
N HIS A 336 -19.75 12.50 -10.82
CA HIS A 336 -19.58 13.86 -11.37
C HIS A 336 -18.82 14.82 -10.44
N LEU A 337 -18.96 14.72 -9.11
CA LEU A 337 -18.20 15.59 -8.20
C LEU A 337 -16.71 15.25 -8.21
N TYR A 338 -16.37 13.95 -8.25
CA TYR A 338 -14.98 13.53 -8.37
C TYR A 338 -14.40 14.02 -9.70
N ILE A 339 -15.06 13.73 -10.83
CA ILE A 339 -14.62 14.15 -12.17
C ILE A 339 -14.40 15.67 -12.22
N ARG A 340 -15.39 16.45 -11.74
CA ARG A 340 -15.32 17.92 -11.72
C ARG A 340 -14.11 18.44 -10.95
N TYR A 341 -13.93 18.00 -9.70
CA TYR A 341 -12.85 18.52 -8.86
C TYR A 341 -11.48 17.97 -9.26
N ASN A 342 -11.43 16.77 -9.83
CA ASN A 342 -10.21 16.20 -10.39
C ASN A 342 -9.76 16.99 -11.63
N ASN A 343 -10.68 17.33 -12.53
CA ASN A 343 -10.39 18.16 -13.70
C ASN A 343 -9.99 19.58 -13.29
N GLN A 344 -10.65 20.17 -12.30
CA GLN A 344 -10.26 21.48 -11.75
C GLN A 344 -8.84 21.43 -11.16
N ALA A 345 -8.52 20.40 -10.37
CA ALA A 345 -7.17 20.22 -9.82
C ALA A 345 -6.12 20.09 -10.94
N ALA A 346 -6.40 19.28 -11.97
CA ALA A 346 -5.52 19.11 -13.12
C ALA A 346 -5.32 20.41 -13.92
N GLN A 347 -6.36 21.25 -14.06
CA GLN A 347 -6.26 22.56 -14.69
C GLN A 347 -5.42 23.55 -13.88
N LEU A 348 -5.60 23.58 -12.55
CA LEU A 348 -4.82 24.43 -11.65
C LEU A 348 -3.35 24.00 -11.61
N GLU A 349 -3.10 22.70 -11.64
CA GLU A 349 -1.76 22.14 -11.82
C GLU A 349 -1.13 22.66 -13.11
N ARG A 350 -1.85 22.71 -14.24
CA ARG A 350 -1.32 23.26 -15.50
C ARG A 350 -1.14 24.79 -15.50
N ARG A 351 -1.88 25.53 -14.66
CA ARG A 351 -1.97 26.99 -14.68
C ARG A 351 -0.98 27.68 -13.75
N ASP A 352 -1.00 27.33 -12.47
CA ASP A 352 -0.22 28.02 -11.40
C ASP A 352 1.11 27.36 -11.13
N LEU A 353 1.25 26.16 -11.65
CA LEU A 353 2.52 25.71 -12.13
C LEU A 353 2.42 25.96 -13.65
N PRO A 354 2.52 27.21 -14.17
CA PRO A 354 3.07 27.32 -15.51
C PRO A 354 4.39 26.58 -15.37
N GLU A 355 4.74 25.66 -16.26
CA GLU A 355 6.05 25.07 -16.11
C GLU A 355 7.08 26.19 -15.98
N PRO A 356 7.73 26.40 -14.82
CA PRO A 356 8.56 27.57 -14.66
C PRO A 356 9.91 27.23 -15.24
N HIS A 357 10.00 26.85 -16.52
CA HIS A 357 11.20 26.28 -17.18
C HIS A 357 11.91 25.12 -16.43
N ILE A 358 11.39 24.73 -15.27
CA ILE A 358 11.92 23.81 -14.25
C ILE A 358 10.88 22.70 -14.00
N PHE A 359 9.69 22.74 -14.61
CA PHE A 359 8.79 21.57 -14.66
C PHE A 359 8.85 20.76 -15.96
N ARG A 360 9.48 21.35 -16.98
CA ARG A 360 10.33 20.64 -17.95
C ARG A 360 11.43 19.82 -17.27
N ILE A 361 11.69 20.07 -15.98
CA ILE A 361 12.65 19.32 -15.16
C ILE A 361 11.95 18.35 -14.19
N LEU A 362 10.62 18.43 -13.95
CA LEU A 362 9.99 17.67 -12.84
C LEU A 362 8.57 17.10 -13.11
N ALA A 363 8.00 17.29 -14.30
CA ALA A 363 6.82 16.54 -14.78
C ALA A 363 7.11 15.77 -16.09
N GLU A 364 8.37 15.73 -16.53
CA GLU A 364 8.79 14.93 -17.68
C GLU A 364 9.19 13.49 -17.26
N PRO A 365 9.17 12.52 -18.20
CA PRO A 365 9.49 11.10 -17.99
C PRO A 365 10.90 10.79 -17.44
N ASP A 366 11.69 11.78 -17.06
CA ASP A 366 13.13 11.65 -16.86
C ASP A 366 13.57 11.23 -15.45
N ASN A 367 12.64 11.13 -14.50
CA ASN A 367 12.91 10.38 -13.26
C ASN A 367 12.74 8.86 -13.44
N ALA A 368 12.29 8.39 -14.61
CA ALA A 368 12.39 6.97 -14.94
C ALA A 368 13.87 6.55 -14.99
N ILE A 369 14.74 7.33 -15.64
CA ILE A 369 16.17 7.00 -15.72
C ILE A 369 16.84 7.00 -14.37
N VAL A 370 16.61 8.03 -13.53
CA VAL A 370 17.21 8.04 -12.18
C VAL A 370 16.71 6.86 -11.34
N ARG A 371 15.46 6.41 -11.53
CA ARG A 371 14.93 5.20 -10.89
C ARG A 371 15.54 3.92 -11.46
N LEU A 372 15.62 3.78 -12.78
CA LEU A 372 16.24 2.63 -13.44
C LEU A 372 17.73 2.51 -13.08
N VAL A 373 18.43 3.65 -12.96
CA VAL A 373 19.81 3.71 -12.48
C VAL A 373 19.90 3.29 -11.01
N ALA A 374 18.97 3.74 -10.16
CA ALA A 374 18.91 3.36 -8.75
C ALA A 374 18.48 1.89 -8.52
N GLU A 375 17.70 1.30 -9.43
CA GLU A 375 17.34 -0.12 -9.44
C GLU A 375 18.54 -1.01 -9.76
N GLY A 376 19.53 -0.48 -10.48
CA GLY A 376 20.74 -1.19 -10.88
C GLY A 376 20.53 -2.10 -12.08
N GLU A 377 21.62 -2.75 -12.54
CA GLU A 377 21.52 -3.75 -13.58
C GLU A 377 20.64 -4.93 -13.13
N SER A 378 19.76 -5.35 -14.01
CA SER A 378 18.79 -6.42 -13.75
C SER A 378 18.55 -7.23 -15.01
N VAL A 379 17.54 -8.10 -14.98
CA VAL A 379 17.13 -8.85 -16.18
C VAL A 379 16.71 -7.89 -17.29
N CYS A 380 16.00 -6.79 -16.96
CA CYS A 380 15.47 -5.84 -17.92
C CYS A 380 16.25 -4.53 -18.05
N ILE A 381 17.32 -4.33 -17.26
CA ILE A 381 18.13 -3.11 -17.25
C ILE A 381 19.60 -3.47 -17.43
N GLU A 382 20.30 -2.84 -18.37
CA GLU A 382 21.75 -2.97 -18.56
C GLU A 382 22.41 -1.59 -18.69
N PHE A 383 23.59 -1.42 -18.10
CA PHE A 383 24.38 -0.18 -18.15
C PHE A 383 25.58 -0.32 -19.09
N LYS A 384 25.91 0.79 -19.76
CA LYS A 384 27.12 0.96 -20.54
C LYS A 384 27.68 2.35 -20.32
N VAL A 385 29.01 2.43 -20.22
CA VAL A 385 29.70 3.72 -20.12
C VAL A 385 29.62 4.51 -21.43
N GLY A 386 29.72 3.84 -22.59
CA GLY A 386 29.65 4.50 -23.89
C GLY A 386 29.45 3.52 -25.05
N ALA A 387 29.22 4.05 -26.24
CA ALA A 387 28.98 3.29 -27.48
C ALA A 387 30.11 3.38 -28.52
N CYS A 388 30.96 4.41 -28.44
CA CYS A 388 32.03 4.71 -29.39
C CYS A 388 33.41 4.74 -28.74
N LEU A 389 33.51 5.32 -27.53
CA LEU A 389 34.76 5.49 -26.80
C LEU A 389 34.99 4.34 -25.82
N ASN A 390 36.22 3.85 -25.79
CA ASN A 390 36.61 2.89 -24.77
C ASN A 390 36.83 3.62 -23.43
N PRO A 391 36.15 3.21 -22.33
CA PRO A 391 36.22 3.91 -21.04
C PRO A 391 37.62 4.01 -20.43
N HIS A 392 38.51 3.07 -20.74
CA HIS A 392 39.85 3.00 -20.14
C HIS A 392 40.89 3.77 -20.95
N THR A 393 40.79 3.75 -22.28
CA THR A 393 41.78 4.38 -23.17
C THR A 393 41.33 5.75 -23.69
N ASN A 394 40.04 6.06 -23.55
CA ASN A 394 39.38 7.26 -24.08
C ASN A 394 39.60 7.47 -25.59
N LYS A 395 39.84 6.38 -26.33
CA LYS A 395 39.98 6.35 -27.80
C LYS A 395 38.78 5.64 -28.41
N GLN A 396 38.49 5.97 -29.67
CA GLN A 396 37.45 5.30 -30.45
C GLN A 396 37.79 3.82 -30.62
N ASP A 397 36.85 2.94 -30.30
CA ASP A 397 37.03 1.49 -30.38
C ASP A 397 35.82 0.86 -31.09
N LYS A 398 36.10 0.27 -32.26
CA LYS A 398 35.07 -0.37 -33.10
C LYS A 398 34.33 -1.50 -32.37
N LYS A 399 34.90 -2.08 -31.30
CA LYS A 399 34.24 -3.14 -30.51
C LYS A 399 33.13 -2.60 -29.60
N MET A 400 33.09 -1.29 -29.33
CA MET A 400 32.07 -0.71 -28.46
C MET A 400 30.68 -0.80 -29.10
N LYS A 401 30.58 -0.58 -30.41
CA LYS A 401 29.32 -0.74 -31.16
C LYS A 401 28.76 -2.16 -31.04
N ASP A 402 29.63 -3.18 -31.11
CA ASP A 402 29.22 -4.58 -31.09
C ASP A 402 28.61 -4.96 -29.73
N LYS A 403 29.08 -4.33 -28.64
CA LYS A 403 28.49 -4.51 -27.30
C LYS A 403 27.08 -3.95 -27.22
N ILE A 404 26.83 -2.78 -27.81
CA ILE A 404 25.49 -2.17 -27.86
C ILE A 404 24.53 -3.05 -28.66
N VAL A 405 24.95 -3.46 -29.86
CA VAL A 405 24.11 -4.28 -30.76
C VAL A 405 23.75 -5.62 -30.12
N ARG A 406 24.72 -6.32 -29.51
CA ARG A 406 24.48 -7.60 -28.82
C ARG A 406 23.53 -7.46 -27.63
N ALA A 407 23.69 -6.41 -26.83
CA ALA A 407 22.80 -6.14 -25.69
C ALA A 407 21.35 -5.92 -26.15
N VAL A 408 21.15 -5.04 -27.15
CA VAL A 408 19.83 -4.74 -27.73
C VAL A 408 19.18 -5.99 -28.35
N ALA A 409 19.92 -6.74 -29.17
CA ALA A 409 19.40 -7.98 -29.76
C ALA A 409 18.97 -8.99 -28.70
N SER A 410 19.75 -9.12 -27.62
CA SER A 410 19.41 -10.03 -26.51
C SER A 410 18.12 -9.65 -25.79
N MET A 411 17.87 -8.36 -25.60
CA MET A 411 16.65 -7.85 -24.96
C MET A 411 15.43 -8.03 -25.88
N ILE A 412 15.56 -7.71 -27.17
CA ILE A 412 14.49 -7.86 -28.17
C ILE A 412 14.03 -9.32 -28.30
N ASN A 413 14.95 -10.28 -28.24
CA ASN A 413 14.61 -11.69 -28.31
C ASN A 413 13.93 -12.19 -27.01
N SER A 414 14.34 -11.70 -25.84
CA SER A 414 13.96 -12.35 -24.57
C SER A 414 12.90 -11.63 -23.74
N LEU A 415 12.75 -10.31 -23.86
CA LEU A 415 12.01 -9.51 -22.89
C LEU A 415 10.82 -8.78 -23.52
N PRO A 416 9.65 -8.70 -22.84
CA PRO A 416 8.56 -7.83 -23.26
C PRO A 416 8.99 -6.37 -23.46
N VAL A 417 9.78 -5.85 -22.51
CA VAL A 417 10.42 -4.52 -22.55
C VAL A 417 11.82 -4.63 -21.93
N GLY A 418 12.81 -3.99 -22.56
CA GLY A 418 14.19 -3.90 -22.06
C GLY A 418 14.72 -2.47 -22.11
N HIS A 419 15.68 -2.15 -21.23
CA HIS A 419 16.28 -0.83 -21.09
C HIS A 419 17.82 -0.94 -21.10
N LEU A 420 18.47 -0.39 -22.13
CA LEU A 420 19.93 -0.20 -22.15
C LEU A 420 20.23 1.28 -21.87
N LEU A 421 20.96 1.57 -20.79
CA LEU A 421 21.36 2.93 -20.41
C LEU A 421 22.84 3.16 -20.72
N ILE A 422 23.12 4.14 -21.56
CA ILE A 422 24.47 4.52 -22.01
C ILE A 422 24.86 5.85 -21.36
N GLY A 423 26.09 5.96 -20.86
CA GLY A 423 26.57 7.07 -20.03
C GLY A 423 26.46 6.80 -18.52
N VAL A 424 26.36 5.52 -18.13
CA VAL A 424 26.23 5.05 -16.74
C VAL A 424 27.26 3.95 -16.47
N LYS A 425 27.98 4.04 -15.35
CA LYS A 425 28.89 2.98 -14.88
C LYS A 425 28.13 1.86 -14.15
N ASP A 426 28.75 0.70 -14.01
CA ASP A 426 28.18 -0.48 -13.33
C ASP A 426 27.77 -0.19 -11.86
N ASN A 427 28.39 0.80 -11.22
CA ASN A 427 28.05 1.25 -9.85
C ASN A 427 26.88 2.26 -9.80
N GLY A 428 26.23 2.56 -10.94
CA GLY A 428 25.16 3.54 -11.06
C GLY A 428 25.62 5.00 -11.14
N GLU A 429 26.93 5.27 -11.18
CA GLU A 429 27.46 6.63 -11.37
C GLU A 429 27.19 7.11 -12.81
N ILE A 430 26.57 8.27 -12.92
CA ILE A 430 26.23 8.89 -14.21
C ILE A 430 27.40 9.77 -14.65
N ILE A 431 27.94 9.47 -15.82
CA ILE A 431 29.08 10.18 -16.44
C ILE A 431 28.72 10.89 -17.74
N GLY A 432 27.58 10.53 -18.33
CA GLY A 432 27.03 11.13 -19.53
C GLY A 432 27.71 10.69 -20.84
N VAL A 433 27.03 10.97 -21.96
CA VAL A 433 27.49 10.64 -23.32
C VAL A 433 28.10 11.82 -24.08
N GLU A 434 28.24 13.00 -23.46
CA GLU A 434 28.67 14.24 -24.13
C GLU A 434 30.03 14.11 -24.83
N ARG A 435 30.93 13.34 -24.22
CA ARG A 435 32.28 13.09 -24.76
C ARG A 435 32.26 12.27 -26.04
N GLU A 436 31.17 11.56 -26.32
CA GLU A 436 31.03 10.72 -27.50
C GLU A 436 30.48 11.49 -28.71
N PHE A 437 29.81 12.63 -28.51
CA PHE A 437 29.20 13.39 -29.61
C PHE A 437 30.17 13.73 -30.74
N PRO A 438 31.40 14.23 -30.48
CA PRO A 438 32.34 14.56 -31.56
C PRO A 438 32.87 13.33 -32.31
N VAL A 439 32.82 12.15 -31.68
CA VAL A 439 33.41 10.90 -32.18
C VAL A 439 32.39 10.04 -32.92
N ALA A 440 31.13 10.11 -32.49
CA ALA A 440 30.02 9.41 -33.12
C ALA A 440 29.66 10.00 -34.49
N ASP A 441 29.65 11.33 -34.60
CA ASP A 441 29.45 12.04 -35.87
C ASP A 441 30.29 13.31 -35.92
N SER A 442 31.35 13.28 -36.73
CA SER A 442 32.27 14.42 -36.91
C SER A 442 31.61 15.67 -37.52
N SER A 443 30.52 15.49 -38.26
CA SER A 443 29.77 16.56 -38.93
C SER A 443 28.66 17.15 -38.05
N LYS A 444 28.11 16.34 -37.14
CA LYS A 444 27.01 16.73 -36.23
C LYS A 444 27.34 16.33 -34.79
N GLN A 445 28.23 17.11 -34.17
CA GLN A 445 28.80 16.85 -32.84
C GLN A 445 27.84 17.19 -31.68
N ASN A 446 26.60 16.73 -31.77
CA ASN A 446 25.55 16.96 -30.78
C ASN A 446 24.67 15.71 -30.62
N ARG A 447 23.66 15.80 -29.74
CA ARG A 447 22.71 14.73 -29.43
C ARG A 447 22.13 14.07 -30.68
N ASP A 448 21.65 14.86 -31.64
CA ASP A 448 21.01 14.31 -32.84
C ASP A 448 21.98 13.49 -33.70
N GLY A 449 23.25 13.89 -33.78
CA GLY A 449 24.26 13.11 -34.51
C GLY A 449 24.57 11.77 -33.83
N TYR A 450 24.58 11.78 -32.48
CA TYR A 450 24.73 10.56 -31.69
C TYR A 450 23.50 9.63 -31.81
N GLU A 451 22.29 10.20 -31.83
CA GLU A 451 21.05 9.45 -32.08
C GLU A 451 21.07 8.78 -33.44
N LEU A 452 21.44 9.52 -34.49
CA LEU A 452 21.55 9.01 -35.85
C LEU A 452 22.60 7.89 -35.95
N TYR A 453 23.76 8.07 -35.31
CA TYR A 453 24.78 7.04 -35.22
C TYR A 453 24.22 5.74 -34.60
N LEU A 454 23.56 5.83 -33.44
CA LEU A 454 22.99 4.67 -32.76
C LEU A 454 21.89 3.98 -33.58
N ALA A 455 21.00 4.77 -34.19
CA ALA A 455 19.95 4.25 -35.05
C ALA A 455 20.52 3.50 -36.26
N ASN A 456 21.56 4.04 -36.90
CA ASN A 456 22.21 3.41 -38.05
C ASN A 456 22.88 2.09 -37.65
N ILE A 457 23.67 2.06 -36.56
CA ILE A 457 24.33 0.81 -36.15
C ILE A 457 23.32 -0.29 -35.78
N LEU A 458 22.17 0.07 -35.19
CA LEU A 458 21.13 -0.89 -34.83
C LEU A 458 20.37 -1.38 -36.07
N ASN A 459 19.97 -0.48 -36.97
CA ASN A 459 19.26 -0.85 -38.18
C ASN A 459 20.13 -1.69 -39.14
N ASP A 460 21.42 -1.36 -39.26
CA ASP A 460 22.34 -2.08 -40.15
C ASP A 460 22.74 -3.46 -39.60
N SER A 461 22.68 -3.65 -38.28
CA SER A 461 23.17 -4.87 -37.63
C SER A 461 22.08 -5.85 -37.19
N LEU A 462 20.86 -5.37 -36.90
CA LEU A 462 19.72 -6.22 -36.52
C LEU A 462 19.08 -6.82 -37.78
N GLN A 463 19.28 -8.12 -38.01
CA GLN A 463 18.78 -8.84 -39.18
C GLN A 463 17.29 -9.21 -39.01
N VAL A 464 16.41 -8.21 -39.09
CA VAL A 464 14.94 -8.36 -38.99
C VAL A 464 14.22 -7.29 -39.80
N ASN A 465 13.03 -7.62 -40.31
CA ASN A 465 12.18 -6.65 -40.99
C ASN A 465 11.74 -5.55 -40.02
N ASN A 466 11.83 -4.29 -40.46
CA ASN A 466 11.40 -3.11 -39.69
C ASN A 466 12.07 -2.97 -38.31
N ALA A 467 13.39 -3.23 -38.21
CA ALA A 467 14.15 -3.15 -36.97
C ALA A 467 13.89 -1.87 -36.14
N GLN A 468 13.70 -0.72 -36.81
CA GLN A 468 13.36 0.58 -36.18
C GLN A 468 12.08 0.59 -35.33
N GLN A 469 11.18 -0.39 -35.49
CA GLN A 469 9.96 -0.51 -34.66
C GLN A 469 10.21 -1.26 -33.35
N LEU A 470 11.35 -1.94 -33.22
CA LEU A 470 11.69 -2.78 -32.07
C LEU A 470 12.45 -2.03 -30.97
N PHE A 471 12.83 -0.77 -31.24
CA PHE A 471 13.53 0.06 -30.27
C PHE A 471 13.14 1.53 -30.37
N THR A 472 13.36 2.27 -29.28
CA THR A 472 13.23 3.73 -29.23
C THR A 472 14.44 4.28 -28.50
N ILE A 473 15.08 5.30 -29.09
CA ILE A 473 16.23 5.99 -28.49
C ILE A 473 15.74 7.29 -27.87
N THR A 474 16.01 7.47 -26.60
CA THR A 474 15.68 8.69 -25.86
C THR A 474 16.90 9.18 -25.09
N PHE A 475 16.98 10.49 -24.85
CA PHE A 475 18.07 11.08 -24.08
C PHE A 475 17.49 11.86 -22.91
N HIS A 476 18.14 11.67 -21.76
CA HIS A 476 17.66 12.13 -20.47
C HIS A 476 18.77 12.91 -19.79
N ASN A 477 18.49 14.15 -19.42
CA ASN A 477 19.47 14.98 -18.73
C ASN A 477 19.38 14.71 -17.22
N VAL A 478 20.44 14.17 -16.64
CA VAL A 478 20.58 13.94 -15.20
C VAL A 478 21.72 14.79 -14.64
N GLY A 479 21.36 15.88 -13.95
CA GLY A 479 22.33 16.87 -13.50
C GLY A 479 22.98 17.58 -14.68
N SER A 480 24.32 17.54 -14.76
CA SER A 480 25.11 18.09 -15.87
C SER A 480 25.42 17.07 -16.97
N HIS A 481 24.85 15.87 -16.90
CA HIS A 481 25.17 14.73 -17.77
C HIS A 481 23.94 14.22 -18.52
N THR A 482 24.15 13.69 -19.71
CA THR A 482 23.12 13.16 -20.60
C THR A 482 23.24 11.65 -20.64
N VAL A 483 22.19 10.94 -20.21
CA VAL A 483 22.09 9.48 -20.34
C VAL A 483 21.27 9.16 -21.59
N CYS A 484 21.79 8.27 -22.43
CA CYS A 484 21.06 7.77 -23.59
C CYS A 484 20.40 6.44 -23.23
N GLN A 485 19.09 6.33 -23.42
CA GLN A 485 18.32 5.10 -23.23
C GLN A 485 17.97 4.51 -24.58
N VAL A 486 18.24 3.21 -24.76
CA VAL A 486 17.63 2.40 -25.81
C VAL A 486 16.59 1.51 -25.16
N GLN A 487 15.31 1.83 -25.34
CA GLN A 487 14.20 0.99 -24.90
C GLN A 487 13.86 0.00 -26.01
N THR A 488 13.76 -1.28 -25.69
CA THR A 488 13.43 -2.33 -26.65
C THR A 488 12.07 -2.94 -26.37
N THR A 489 11.41 -3.45 -27.40
CA THR A 489 10.20 -4.29 -27.28
C THR A 489 10.44 -5.66 -27.88
N LYS A 490 9.77 -6.68 -27.35
CA LYS A 490 9.93 -8.05 -27.84
C LYS A 490 9.60 -8.16 -29.33
N SER A 491 10.46 -8.84 -30.09
CA SER A 491 10.17 -9.17 -31.48
C SER A 491 9.25 -10.40 -31.57
N MET A 492 8.40 -10.40 -32.60
CA MET A 492 7.57 -11.56 -32.97
C MET A 492 8.33 -12.57 -33.85
N GLN A 493 9.58 -12.27 -34.20
CA GLN A 493 10.47 -13.15 -34.97
C GLN A 493 11.88 -13.12 -34.37
N PRO A 494 12.66 -14.20 -34.48
CA PRO A 494 14.05 -14.20 -34.02
C PRO A 494 14.88 -13.10 -34.70
N VAL A 495 15.59 -12.31 -33.91
CA VAL A 495 16.48 -11.25 -34.40
C VAL A 495 17.93 -11.70 -34.28
N LEU A 496 18.61 -11.75 -35.42
CA LEU A 496 20.01 -12.17 -35.52
C LEU A 496 20.94 -10.97 -35.67
N VAL A 497 22.18 -11.12 -35.23
CA VAL A 497 23.27 -10.16 -35.43
C VAL A 497 24.45 -10.94 -35.99
N ASN A 498 24.87 -10.64 -37.22
CA ASN A 498 25.90 -11.41 -37.93
C ASN A 498 25.63 -12.93 -37.93
N ASN A 499 24.38 -13.33 -38.15
CA ASN A 499 23.89 -14.72 -38.08
C ASN A 499 24.01 -15.39 -36.70
N GLN A 500 24.30 -14.64 -35.65
CA GLN A 500 24.31 -15.12 -34.26
C GLN A 500 23.02 -14.69 -33.55
N LEU A 501 22.48 -15.59 -32.72
CA LEU A 501 21.28 -15.33 -31.91
C LEU A 501 21.69 -15.04 -30.47
N PHE A 502 21.28 -13.88 -29.96
CA PHE A 502 21.54 -13.49 -28.57
C PHE A 502 20.24 -13.48 -27.77
N ILE A 503 20.27 -14.00 -26.54
CA ILE A 503 19.17 -13.97 -25.59
C ILE A 503 19.63 -13.37 -24.26
N ARG A 504 18.67 -12.90 -23.46
CA ARG A 504 18.90 -12.47 -22.09
C ARG A 504 18.76 -13.67 -21.15
N SER A 505 19.81 -13.97 -20.39
CA SER A 505 19.80 -14.98 -19.34
C SER A 505 20.20 -14.31 -18.02
N GLN A 506 19.25 -14.16 -17.10
CA GLN A 506 19.40 -13.28 -15.94
C GLN A 506 19.81 -11.86 -16.38
N ALA A 507 20.85 -11.26 -15.78
CA ALA A 507 21.36 -9.94 -16.13
C ALA A 507 22.51 -10.00 -17.17
N GLN A 508 22.62 -11.07 -17.97
CA GLN A 508 23.69 -11.22 -18.96
C GLN A 508 23.16 -11.54 -20.36
N THR A 509 23.89 -11.08 -21.37
CA THR A 509 23.68 -11.45 -22.77
C THR A 509 24.38 -12.77 -23.06
N ARG A 510 23.61 -13.77 -23.51
CA ARG A 510 24.10 -15.10 -23.86
C ARG A 510 23.88 -15.35 -25.35
N GLU A 511 24.90 -15.82 -26.03
CA GLU A 511 24.77 -16.33 -27.41
C GLU A 511 24.19 -17.75 -27.37
N LEU A 512 23.17 -18.01 -28.18
CA LEU A 512 22.67 -19.37 -28.41
C LEU A 512 23.45 -19.99 -29.57
N SER A 513 23.81 -21.27 -29.42
CA SER A 513 24.56 -22.01 -30.43
C SER A 513 23.99 -23.41 -30.63
N GLY A 514 24.22 -23.99 -31.81
CA GLY A 514 23.82 -25.35 -32.13
C GLY A 514 22.33 -25.62 -31.92
N GLN A 515 22.01 -26.65 -31.13
CA GLN A 515 20.65 -27.12 -30.91
C GLN A 515 19.75 -26.08 -30.21
N GLU A 516 20.29 -25.30 -29.26
CA GLU A 516 19.49 -24.31 -28.52
C GLU A 516 18.95 -23.20 -29.44
N MET A 517 19.74 -22.82 -30.46
CA MET A 517 19.32 -21.83 -31.45
C MET A 517 18.18 -22.37 -32.34
N VAL A 518 18.25 -23.65 -32.72
CA VAL A 518 17.21 -24.31 -33.52
C VAL A 518 15.90 -24.39 -32.73
N GLU A 519 15.97 -24.82 -31.46
CA GLU A 519 14.81 -24.91 -30.57
C GLU A 519 14.17 -23.54 -30.34
N TYR A 520 14.97 -22.49 -30.16
CA TYR A 520 14.45 -21.14 -30.00
C TYR A 520 13.72 -20.66 -31.27
N ILE A 521 14.29 -20.87 -32.45
CA ILE A 521 13.67 -20.45 -33.71
C ILE A 521 12.35 -21.19 -33.96
N GLN A 522 12.27 -22.47 -33.62
CA GLN A 522 11.04 -23.28 -33.77
C GLN A 522 9.87 -22.77 -32.92
N GLN A 523 10.12 -22.04 -31.83
CA GLN A 523 9.05 -21.44 -31.02
C GLN A 523 8.29 -20.31 -31.74
N TYR A 524 8.82 -19.82 -32.86
CA TYR A 524 8.26 -18.73 -33.66
C TYR A 524 7.75 -19.19 -35.05
N SER A 525 7.82 -20.49 -35.35
CA SER A 525 7.42 -21.10 -36.62
C SER A 525 5.96 -21.56 -36.64
#